data_AF-A0A4P6Q8Z5-F1
#
_entry.id   AF-A0A4P6Q8Z5-F1
#
_cell.length_a   1.000
_cell.length_b   1.000
_cell.length_c   1.000
_cell.angle_alpha   90.00
_cell.angle_beta   90.00
_cell.angle_gamma   90.00
#
_symmetry.space_group_name_H-M   'P 1'
#
loop_
_entity.id
_entity.type
_entity.pdbx_description
1 polymer ?
#
loop_
_entity_poly.entity_id
_entity_poly.type
_entity_poly.pdbx_seq_one_letter_code
_entity_poly.pdbx_strand_id
1 'polypeptide(L)'
;MNADILTGASAAPGSSIGGGEAAVFWILGTVVVLGAIGVVFSRKAVHSAVMMALVMLGLAVFYGMNQAPFLMIVQIVVYTGAVLMLFLFVLMLVGVSSADSLVETLRGQRVLTAVVALCFLGALTLGLTRITAVEPLGLGAGIAAAGGSVPWIAAEVIYRYIIAFEATGALLITAVLGALVLAHVNRLKKKRTQREQSRERIRSEHPTPLPGPGTYARHNAIDMPALLPDGSVSELSLNPVLTARDPSLQSGVPEDFRLGSIPAFGAASDSAGSKEADPLGAGPGEDEPGGEGPAEHDAAAARDGNGDANGQEAERTWTR
;
A
#
# COMPACT_ATOMS: atom_id res chain seq x y z
N MET A 1 23.22 -6.60 -76.91
CA MET A 1 21.74 -6.76 -76.86
C MET A 1 21.41 -7.57 -75.64
N ASN A 2 20.75 -6.93 -74.68
CA ASN A 2 19.80 -7.44 -73.68
C ASN A 2 19.71 -6.38 -72.57
N ALA A 3 19.23 -5.20 -73.00
CA ALA A 3 18.49 -4.31 -72.12
C ALA A 3 17.13 -4.98 -71.93
N ASP A 4 16.75 -5.29 -70.68
CA ASP A 4 15.37 -5.46 -70.17
C ASP A 4 15.31 -6.11 -68.76
N ILE A 5 16.22 -5.75 -67.84
CA ILE A 5 16.12 -6.15 -66.40
C ILE A 5 16.29 -4.93 -65.45
N LEU A 6 15.89 -3.73 -65.87
CA LEU A 6 16.04 -2.51 -65.04
C LEU A 6 14.75 -1.68 -64.85
N THR A 7 13.58 -2.25 -65.08
CA THR A 7 12.30 -1.54 -64.86
C THR A 7 11.36 -2.39 -64.02
N GLY A 8 11.42 -2.26 -62.69
CA GLY A 8 10.45 -2.93 -61.82
C GLY A 8 10.67 -2.93 -60.32
N ALA A 9 11.65 -2.19 -59.77
CA ALA A 9 11.85 -2.11 -58.32
C ALA A 9 12.11 -0.68 -57.85
N SER A 10 11.15 0.22 -58.10
CA SER A 10 11.07 1.48 -57.35
C SER A 10 10.39 1.22 -55.99
N ALA A 11 11.13 0.61 -55.06
CA ALA A 11 10.71 0.50 -53.67
C ALA A 11 11.57 1.43 -52.80
N ALA A 12 11.13 2.68 -52.69
CA ALA A 12 11.19 3.56 -51.51
C ALA A 12 10.94 5.01 -51.97
N PRO A 13 9.88 5.62 -51.47
CA PRO A 13 10.10 6.67 -50.48
C PRO A 13 9.42 6.27 -49.18
N GLY A 14 10.01 6.67 -48.04
CA GLY A 14 9.42 6.49 -46.72
C GLY A 14 7.93 6.81 -46.78
N SER A 15 7.11 5.86 -46.33
CA SER A 15 5.65 6.01 -46.28
C SER A 15 5.36 7.38 -45.69
N SER A 16 4.84 8.29 -46.53
CA SER A 16 4.44 9.62 -46.07
C SER A 16 3.47 9.40 -44.91
N ILE A 17 3.85 9.86 -43.71
CA ILE A 17 2.98 9.76 -42.53
C ILE A 17 1.63 10.31 -42.96
N GLY A 18 0.59 9.49 -42.92
CA GLY A 18 -0.73 9.93 -43.32
C GLY A 18 -1.11 11.15 -42.49
N GLY A 19 -1.70 12.19 -43.09
CA GLY A 19 -2.05 13.41 -42.34
C GLY A 19 -2.88 13.12 -41.07
N GLY A 20 -3.72 12.09 -41.11
CA GLY A 20 -4.46 11.59 -39.95
C GLY A 20 -3.57 10.93 -38.88
N GLU A 21 -2.57 10.14 -39.27
CA GLU A 21 -1.61 9.52 -38.36
C GLU A 21 -0.75 10.59 -37.66
N ALA A 22 -0.26 11.58 -38.41
CA ALA A 22 0.50 12.71 -37.85
C ALA A 22 -0.36 13.54 -36.88
N ALA A 23 -1.62 13.81 -37.23
CA ALA A 23 -2.53 14.54 -36.36
C ALA A 23 -2.79 13.78 -35.05
N VAL A 24 -3.06 12.48 -35.13
CA VAL A 24 -3.22 11.62 -33.93
C VAL A 24 -1.95 11.63 -33.10
N PHE A 25 -0.77 11.51 -33.72
CA PHE A 25 0.51 11.52 -33.02
C PHE A 25 0.72 12.80 -32.20
N TRP A 26 0.53 13.97 -32.81
CA TRP A 26 0.77 15.25 -32.13
C TRP A 26 -0.28 15.56 -31.06
N ILE A 27 -1.56 15.28 -31.34
CA ILE A 27 -2.64 15.50 -30.38
C ILE A 27 -2.48 14.56 -29.19
N LEU A 28 -2.39 13.25 -29.46
CA LEU A 28 -2.27 12.24 -28.41
C LEU A 28 -0.96 12.39 -27.65
N GLY A 29 0.15 12.72 -28.33
CA GLY A 29 1.45 12.95 -27.71
C GLY A 29 1.42 14.09 -26.73
N THR A 30 0.79 15.21 -27.11
CA THR A 30 0.59 16.34 -26.20
C THR A 30 -0.25 15.93 -24.99
N VAL A 31 -1.35 15.20 -25.20
CA VAL A 31 -2.21 14.70 -24.12
C VAL A 31 -1.46 13.77 -23.16
N VAL A 32 -0.65 12.84 -23.69
CA VAL A 32 0.16 11.91 -22.89
C VAL A 32 1.24 12.65 -22.10
N VAL A 33 1.93 13.62 -22.70
CA VAL A 33 2.94 14.44 -22.00
C VAL A 33 2.30 15.27 -20.89
N LEU A 34 1.16 15.91 -21.16
CA LEU A 34 0.41 16.64 -20.14
C LEU A 34 -0.09 15.71 -19.03
N GLY A 35 -0.51 14.49 -19.37
CA GLY A 35 -0.86 13.45 -18.41
C GLY A 35 0.33 13.07 -17.52
N ALA A 36 1.51 12.84 -18.10
CA ALA A 36 2.72 12.50 -17.36
C ALA A 36 3.17 13.64 -16.42
N ILE A 37 3.09 14.89 -16.87
CA ILE A 37 3.25 16.08 -16.02
C ILE A 37 2.22 16.04 -14.88
N GLY A 38 0.95 15.77 -15.20
CA GLY A 38 -0.13 15.64 -14.23
C GLY A 38 0.12 14.58 -13.15
N VAL A 39 0.73 13.43 -13.49
CA VAL A 39 1.11 12.39 -12.51
C VAL A 39 2.04 12.95 -11.43
N VAL A 40 3.04 13.74 -11.84
CA VAL A 40 4.08 14.27 -10.94
C VAL A 40 3.58 15.45 -10.11
N PHE A 41 2.80 16.35 -10.72
CA PHE A 41 2.34 17.58 -10.05
C PHE A 41 1.03 17.40 -9.26
N SER A 42 0.33 16.27 -9.41
CA SER A 42 -0.92 16.03 -8.70
C SER A 42 -0.69 15.83 -7.19
N ARG A 43 -1.31 16.69 -6.39
CA ARG A 43 -1.26 16.63 -4.91
C ARG A 43 -2.03 15.44 -4.32
N LYS A 44 -3.06 14.95 -5.01
CA LYS A 44 -3.85 13.80 -4.55
C LYS A 44 -3.42 12.56 -5.31
N ALA A 45 -3.16 11.49 -4.58
CA ALA A 45 -2.73 10.20 -5.13
C ALA A 45 -3.74 9.65 -6.17
N VAL A 46 -5.05 9.80 -5.90
CA VAL A 46 -6.11 9.35 -6.81
C VAL A 46 -6.05 10.08 -8.15
N HIS A 47 -5.87 11.41 -8.15
CA HIS A 47 -5.75 12.18 -9.40
C HIS A 47 -4.45 11.83 -10.15
N SER A 48 -3.35 11.60 -9.44
CA SER A 48 -2.08 11.15 -10.03
C SER A 48 -2.28 9.81 -10.75
N ALA A 49 -3.01 8.88 -10.13
CA ALA A 49 -3.25 7.57 -10.71
C ALA A 49 -4.21 7.58 -11.92
N VAL A 50 -5.23 8.44 -11.94
CA VAL A 50 -6.07 8.65 -13.14
C VAL A 50 -5.26 9.24 -14.29
N MET A 51 -4.37 10.19 -14.02
CA MET A 51 -3.46 10.74 -15.04
C MET A 51 -2.47 9.68 -15.55
N MET A 52 -1.99 8.79 -14.67
CA MET A 52 -1.14 7.66 -15.07
C MET A 52 -1.92 6.68 -15.97
N ALA A 53 -3.19 6.42 -15.68
CA ALA A 53 -4.05 5.59 -16.53
C ALA A 53 -4.16 6.15 -17.95
N LEU A 54 -4.36 7.48 -18.07
CA LEU A 54 -4.39 8.17 -19.36
C LEU A 54 -3.06 8.00 -20.11
N VAL A 55 -1.92 8.12 -19.44
CA VAL A 55 -0.59 7.89 -20.03
C VAL A 55 -0.46 6.44 -20.53
N MET A 56 -0.84 5.45 -19.71
CA MET A 56 -0.71 4.03 -20.07
C MET A 56 -1.60 3.65 -21.27
N LEU A 57 -2.83 4.20 -21.34
CA LEU A 57 -3.71 4.04 -22.51
C LEU A 57 -3.13 4.73 -23.75
N GLY A 58 -2.63 5.96 -23.62
CA GLY A 58 -2.04 6.69 -24.73
C GLY A 58 -0.81 5.97 -25.31
N LEU A 59 0.04 5.39 -24.46
CA LEU A 59 1.15 4.54 -24.89
C LEU A 59 0.69 3.28 -25.64
N ALA A 60 -0.43 2.67 -25.23
CA ALA A 60 -0.98 1.53 -25.96
C ALA A 60 -1.37 1.92 -27.40
N VAL A 61 -2.01 3.09 -27.58
CA VAL A 61 -2.34 3.61 -28.91
C VAL A 61 -1.07 3.89 -29.71
N PHE A 62 -0.02 4.44 -29.10
CA PHE A 62 1.27 4.62 -29.78
C PHE A 62 1.91 3.30 -30.23
N TYR A 63 1.81 2.22 -29.45
CA TYR A 63 2.24 0.91 -29.91
C TYR A 63 1.43 0.41 -31.10
N GLY A 64 0.12 0.67 -31.11
CA GLY A 64 -0.74 0.37 -32.26
C GLY A 64 -0.30 1.13 -33.52
N MET A 65 -0.02 2.43 -33.40
CA MET A 65 0.46 3.26 -34.51
C MET A 65 1.82 2.78 -35.04
N ASN A 66 2.72 2.39 -34.14
CA ASN A 66 4.05 1.85 -34.49
C ASN A 66 4.03 0.40 -35.01
N GLN A 67 2.87 -0.10 -35.45
CA GLN A 67 2.71 -1.46 -36.00
C GLN A 67 3.14 -2.58 -35.01
N ALA A 68 2.95 -2.34 -33.70
CA ALA A 68 3.29 -3.29 -32.64
C ALA A 68 2.03 -3.82 -31.92
N PRO A 69 1.21 -4.66 -32.57
CA PRO A 69 -0.07 -5.12 -32.02
C PRO A 69 0.08 -5.95 -30.75
N PHE A 70 1.14 -6.76 -30.64
CA PHE A 70 1.44 -7.52 -29.43
C PHE A 70 1.69 -6.60 -28.22
N LEU A 71 2.56 -5.60 -28.38
CA LEU A 71 2.87 -4.65 -27.32
C LEU A 71 1.66 -3.79 -26.94
N MET A 72 0.84 -3.38 -27.92
CA MET A 72 -0.42 -2.69 -27.66
C MET A 72 -1.33 -3.49 -26.72
N ILE A 73 -1.54 -4.78 -27.00
CA ILE A 73 -2.40 -5.64 -26.17
C ILE A 73 -1.79 -5.86 -24.79
N VAL A 74 -0.49 -6.18 -24.71
CA VAL A 74 0.21 -6.37 -23.43
C VAL A 74 0.16 -5.10 -22.59
N GLN A 75 0.29 -3.92 -23.19
CA GLN A 75 0.16 -2.64 -22.50
C GLN A 75 -1.21 -2.46 -21.85
N ILE A 76 -2.28 -2.82 -22.54
CA ILE A 76 -3.64 -2.72 -22.02
C ILE A 76 -3.88 -3.77 -20.93
N VAL A 77 -3.51 -5.03 -21.16
CA VAL A 77 -3.83 -6.14 -20.25
C VAL A 77 -2.95 -6.11 -18.99
N VAL A 78 -1.64 -5.90 -19.13
CA VAL A 78 -0.68 -6.01 -18.02
C VAL A 78 -0.52 -4.67 -17.32
N TYR A 79 -0.12 -3.62 -18.04
CA TYR A 79 0.20 -2.34 -17.41
C TYR A 79 -1.06 -1.61 -16.95
N THR A 80 -2.04 -1.43 -17.83
CA THR A 80 -3.32 -0.78 -17.47
C THR A 80 -4.23 -1.71 -16.68
N GLY A 81 -4.27 -3.00 -17.01
CA GLY A 81 -5.16 -3.95 -16.35
C GLY A 81 -4.66 -4.34 -14.95
N ALA A 82 -3.51 -5.00 -14.87
CA ALA A 82 -3.03 -5.57 -13.60
C ALA A 82 -2.23 -4.56 -12.75
N VAL A 83 -1.19 -3.96 -13.32
CA VAL A 83 -0.23 -3.13 -12.55
C VAL A 83 -0.88 -1.85 -12.04
N LEU A 84 -1.61 -1.14 -12.90
CA LEU A 84 -2.32 0.08 -12.53
C LEU A 84 -3.40 -0.20 -11.47
N MET A 85 -4.16 -1.29 -11.59
CA MET A 85 -5.18 -1.64 -10.59
C MET A 85 -4.55 -2.01 -9.25
N LEU A 86 -3.44 -2.76 -9.25
CA LEU A 86 -2.67 -3.05 -8.04
C LEU A 86 -2.18 -1.76 -7.38
N PHE A 87 -1.62 -0.84 -8.17
CA PHE A 87 -1.14 0.44 -7.69
C PHE A 87 -2.27 1.29 -7.11
N LEU A 88 -3.41 1.40 -7.82
CA LEU A 88 -4.60 2.11 -7.35
C LEU A 88 -5.12 1.53 -6.03
N PHE A 89 -5.21 0.21 -5.93
CA PHE A 89 -5.64 -0.47 -4.72
C PHE A 89 -4.73 -0.15 -3.53
N VAL A 90 -3.41 -0.27 -3.72
CA VAL A 90 -2.43 0.06 -2.68
C VAL A 90 -2.50 1.53 -2.28
N LEU A 91 -2.57 2.45 -3.23
CA LEU A 91 -2.70 3.88 -2.93
C LEU A 91 -3.95 4.21 -2.13
N MET A 92 -5.07 3.55 -2.44
CA MET A 92 -6.32 3.73 -1.70
C MET A 92 -6.24 3.12 -0.30
N LEU A 93 -5.62 1.95 -0.13
CA LEU A 93 -5.44 1.32 1.18
C LEU A 93 -4.53 2.13 2.11
N VAL A 94 -3.45 2.70 1.58
CA VAL A 94 -2.47 3.46 2.37
C VAL A 94 -3.05 4.78 2.88
N GLY A 95 -4.15 5.28 2.28
CA GLY A 95 -4.85 6.45 2.77
C GLY A 95 -3.93 7.68 2.83
N VAL A 96 -3.51 8.18 1.67
CA VAL A 96 -2.50 9.26 1.59
C VAL A 96 -3.12 10.60 2.02
N SER A 97 -2.96 10.92 3.31
CA SER A 97 -3.21 12.24 3.88
C SER A 97 -1.88 12.73 4.45
N SER A 98 -1.17 13.57 3.69
CA SER A 98 -0.29 14.61 4.24
C SER A 98 0.11 15.54 3.11
N ALA A 99 -0.25 16.82 3.27
CA ALA A 99 0.38 17.89 2.53
C ALA A 99 1.82 17.95 3.03
N ASP A 100 2.74 17.34 2.28
CA ASP A 100 4.16 17.41 2.59
C ASP A 100 4.55 18.89 2.61
N SER A 101 5.20 19.29 3.70
CA SER A 101 5.68 20.65 3.89
C SER A 101 6.75 20.93 2.84
N LEU A 102 6.56 21.97 2.01
CA LEU A 102 7.51 22.40 0.97
C LEU A 102 8.80 23.02 1.54
N VAL A 103 9.17 22.67 2.77
CA VAL A 103 10.39 23.14 3.43
C VAL A 103 11.54 22.26 2.97
N GLU A 104 12.46 22.87 2.21
CA GLU A 104 13.72 22.25 1.81
C GLU A 104 14.47 21.74 3.05
N THR A 105 14.52 20.42 3.24
CA THR A 105 15.37 19.79 4.27
C THR A 105 16.85 20.00 3.94
N LEU A 106 17.21 20.01 2.65
CA LEU A 106 18.56 20.33 2.15
C LEU A 106 18.53 21.61 1.30
N ARG A 107 19.22 22.66 1.77
CA ARG A 107 19.40 23.90 1.01
C ARG A 107 20.08 23.60 -0.33
N GLY A 108 19.46 24.00 -1.44
CA GLY A 108 20.00 23.84 -2.79
C GLY A 108 19.54 22.60 -3.55
N GLN A 109 18.78 21.68 -2.94
CA GLN A 109 18.30 20.46 -3.61
C GLN A 109 17.47 20.76 -4.86
N ARG A 110 16.54 21.73 -4.82
CA ARG A 110 15.73 22.11 -6.00
C ARG A 110 16.58 22.57 -7.18
N VAL A 111 17.59 23.39 -6.91
CA VAL A 111 18.49 23.90 -7.95
C VAL A 111 19.30 22.75 -8.54
N LEU A 112 19.83 21.86 -7.69
CA LEU A 112 20.56 20.69 -8.17
C LEU A 112 19.68 19.76 -9.00
N THR A 113 18.45 19.47 -8.56
CA THR A 113 17.48 18.67 -9.32
C THR A 113 17.16 19.31 -10.67
N ALA A 114 16.97 20.63 -10.71
CA ALA A 114 16.72 21.35 -11.95
C ALA A 114 17.92 21.29 -12.92
N VAL A 115 19.14 21.47 -12.42
CA VAL A 115 20.37 21.35 -13.22
C VAL A 115 20.52 19.94 -13.77
N VAL A 116 20.35 18.91 -12.93
CA VAL A 116 20.43 17.50 -13.34
C VAL A 116 19.36 17.16 -14.38
N ALA A 117 18.12 17.59 -14.17
CA ALA A 117 17.03 17.38 -15.13
C ALA A 117 17.32 18.05 -16.48
N LEU A 118 17.87 19.28 -16.47
CA LEU A 118 18.24 20.00 -17.70
C LEU A 118 19.43 19.33 -18.41
N CYS A 119 20.46 18.94 -17.68
CA CYS A 119 21.59 18.19 -18.23
C CYS A 119 21.15 16.86 -18.84
N PHE A 120 20.24 16.14 -18.18
CA PHE A 120 19.67 14.90 -18.69
C PHE A 120 18.87 15.13 -19.97
N LEU A 121 18.02 16.15 -20.01
CA LEU A 121 17.25 16.51 -21.22
C LEU A 121 18.18 16.94 -22.37
N GLY A 122 19.24 17.70 -22.07
CA GLY A 122 20.28 18.06 -23.03
C GLY A 122 21.02 16.83 -23.59
N ALA A 123 21.43 15.91 -22.73
CA ALA A 123 22.08 14.67 -23.14
C ALA A 123 21.14 13.78 -23.98
N LEU A 124 19.86 13.69 -23.59
CA LEU A 124 18.85 12.93 -24.32
C LEU A 124 18.60 13.49 -25.72
N THR A 125 18.43 14.82 -25.84
CA THR A 125 18.22 15.48 -27.14
C THR A 125 19.45 15.38 -28.05
N LEU A 126 20.66 15.55 -27.50
CA LEU A 126 21.91 15.32 -28.24
C LEU A 126 22.03 13.86 -28.70
N GLY A 127 21.71 12.89 -27.84
CA GLY A 127 21.70 11.48 -28.19
C GLY A 127 20.69 11.18 -29.31
N LEU A 128 19.48 11.73 -29.21
CA LEU A 128 18.42 11.50 -30.19
C LEU A 128 18.78 12.07 -31.57
N THR A 129 19.32 13.30 -31.62
CA THR A 129 19.77 13.91 -32.90
C THR A 129 20.87 13.11 -33.59
N ARG A 130 21.73 12.42 -32.84
CA ARG A 130 22.75 11.51 -33.39
C ARG A 130 22.15 10.22 -33.93
N ILE A 131 21.14 9.67 -33.27
CA ILE A 131 20.48 8.41 -33.67
C ILE A 131 19.63 8.64 -34.92
N THR A 132 18.88 9.75 -34.99
CA THR A 132 18.04 10.08 -36.16
C THR A 132 18.84 10.42 -37.42
N ALA A 133 20.16 10.61 -37.30
CA ALA A 133 21.04 10.85 -38.45
C ALA A 133 21.47 9.56 -39.17
N VAL A 134 21.22 8.39 -38.57
CA VAL A 134 21.53 7.08 -39.16
C VAL A 134 20.24 6.48 -39.72
N GLU A 135 20.32 5.88 -40.91
CA GLU A 135 19.18 5.19 -41.51
C GLU A 135 18.79 3.98 -40.62
N PRO A 136 17.52 3.87 -40.22
CA PRO A 136 17.11 2.80 -39.32
C PRO A 136 17.29 1.44 -40.01
N LEU A 137 17.93 0.51 -39.31
CA LEU A 137 17.96 -0.90 -39.70
C LEU A 137 16.53 -1.45 -39.64
N GLY A 138 15.83 -1.41 -40.78
CA GLY A 138 14.43 -1.78 -40.86
C GLY A 138 14.18 -3.23 -40.42
N LEU A 139 13.16 -3.43 -39.58
CA LEU A 139 12.76 -4.76 -39.10
C LEU A 139 11.78 -5.48 -40.05
N GLY A 140 11.33 -4.80 -41.11
CA GLY A 140 10.27 -5.28 -42.00
C GLY A 140 10.57 -6.61 -42.70
N ALA A 141 11.82 -6.82 -43.12
CA ALA A 141 12.22 -8.06 -43.79
C ALA A 141 12.14 -9.28 -42.86
N GLY A 142 12.58 -9.13 -41.59
CA GLY A 142 12.50 -10.19 -40.59
C GLY A 142 11.07 -10.50 -40.16
N ILE A 143 10.24 -9.46 -39.99
CA ILE A 143 8.83 -9.59 -39.63
C ILE A 143 8.04 -10.29 -40.74
N ALA A 144 8.27 -9.91 -42.00
CA ALA A 144 7.61 -10.55 -43.15
C ALA A 144 8.02 -12.02 -43.31
N ALA A 145 9.31 -12.34 -43.15
CA ALA A 145 9.81 -13.71 -43.23
C ALA A 145 9.22 -14.65 -42.16
N ALA A 146 8.92 -14.12 -40.98
CA ALA A 146 8.31 -14.88 -39.89
C ALA A 146 6.77 -14.99 -39.99
N GLY A 147 6.13 -14.38 -40.99
CA GLY A 147 4.67 -14.39 -41.13
C GLY A 147 3.94 -13.43 -40.19
N GLY A 148 4.61 -12.43 -39.64
CA GLY A 148 4.03 -11.40 -38.78
C GLY A 148 4.90 -11.02 -37.58
N SER A 149 4.53 -9.96 -36.87
CA SER A 149 5.30 -9.46 -35.72
C SER A 149 5.21 -10.39 -34.51
N VAL A 150 4.09 -11.07 -34.29
CA VAL A 150 3.90 -11.98 -33.15
C VAL A 150 4.77 -13.24 -33.26
N PRO A 151 4.74 -14.00 -34.38
CA PRO A 151 5.62 -15.16 -34.52
C PRO A 151 7.10 -14.78 -34.49
N TRP A 152 7.45 -13.61 -35.02
CA TRP A 152 8.82 -13.09 -34.98
C TRP A 152 9.30 -12.85 -33.54
N ILE A 153 8.52 -12.13 -32.73
CA ILE A 153 8.85 -11.89 -31.31
C ILE A 153 8.92 -13.21 -30.55
N ALA A 154 8.00 -14.14 -30.78
CA ALA A 154 8.00 -15.43 -30.11
C ALA A 154 9.28 -16.24 -30.42
N ALA A 155 9.69 -16.29 -31.68
CA ALA A 155 10.93 -16.95 -32.07
C ALA A 155 12.16 -16.28 -31.45
N GLU A 156 12.21 -14.95 -31.43
CA GLU A 156 13.33 -14.22 -30.87
C GLU A 156 13.44 -14.42 -29.35
N VAL A 157 12.32 -14.37 -28.63
CA VAL A 157 12.27 -14.61 -27.18
C VAL A 157 12.69 -16.04 -26.83
N ILE A 158 12.21 -17.04 -27.58
CA ILE A 158 12.45 -18.46 -27.29
C ILE A 158 13.86 -18.91 -27.72
N TYR A 159 14.35 -18.48 -28.89
CA TYR A 159 15.61 -18.99 -29.43
C TYR A 159 16.81 -18.10 -29.12
N ARG A 160 16.67 -16.78 -29.20
CA ARG A 160 17.78 -15.85 -28.94
C ARG A 160 17.86 -15.45 -27.47
N TYR A 161 16.72 -15.14 -26.86
CA TYR A 161 16.64 -14.58 -25.50
C TYR A 161 16.15 -15.57 -24.44
N ILE A 162 16.36 -16.89 -24.64
CA ILE A 162 15.94 -17.94 -23.70
C ILE A 162 16.40 -17.68 -22.27
N ILE A 163 17.65 -17.23 -22.10
CA ILE A 163 18.21 -16.95 -20.77
C ILE A 163 17.51 -15.75 -20.12
N ALA A 164 17.20 -14.71 -20.89
CA ALA A 164 16.46 -13.56 -20.36
C ALA A 164 15.01 -13.93 -20.02
N PHE A 165 14.39 -14.81 -20.83
CA PHE A 165 13.06 -15.35 -20.55
C PHE A 165 13.04 -16.16 -19.25
N GLU A 166 13.99 -17.10 -19.07
CA GLU A 166 14.09 -17.91 -17.85
C GLU A 166 14.42 -17.05 -16.62
N ALA A 167 15.35 -16.10 -16.75
CA ALA A 167 15.67 -15.14 -15.69
C ALA A 167 14.45 -14.30 -15.28
N THR A 168 13.60 -13.91 -16.24
CA THR A 168 12.34 -13.19 -15.95
C THR A 168 11.35 -14.09 -15.22
N GLY A 169 11.26 -15.38 -15.57
CA GLY A 169 10.47 -16.36 -14.82
C GLY A 169 10.93 -16.51 -13.37
N ALA A 170 12.24 -16.64 -13.16
CA ALA A 170 12.84 -16.69 -11.83
C ALA A 170 12.61 -15.40 -11.03
N LEU A 171 12.69 -14.24 -11.69
CA LEU A 171 12.37 -12.93 -11.11
C LEU A 171 10.92 -12.89 -10.63
N LEU A 172 9.96 -13.36 -11.43
CA LEU A 172 8.53 -13.36 -11.06
C LEU A 172 8.25 -14.28 -9.87
N ILE A 173 8.84 -15.48 -9.84
CA ILE A 173 8.70 -16.41 -8.70
C ILE A 173 9.27 -15.76 -7.44
N THR A 174 10.46 -15.16 -7.55
CA THR A 174 11.13 -14.49 -6.42
C THR A 174 10.32 -13.29 -5.94
N ALA A 175 9.74 -12.49 -6.84
CA ALA A 175 8.90 -11.35 -6.50
C ALA A 175 7.63 -11.78 -5.76
N VAL A 176 6.97 -12.86 -6.21
CA VAL A 176 5.77 -13.41 -5.53
C VAL A 176 6.13 -13.95 -4.14
N LEU A 177 7.23 -14.70 -4.01
CA LEU A 177 7.71 -15.18 -2.71
C LEU A 177 8.07 -14.01 -1.78
N GLY A 178 8.77 -13.00 -2.28
CA GLY A 178 9.12 -11.79 -1.53
C GLY A 178 7.89 -11.03 -1.05
N ALA A 179 6.89 -10.84 -1.92
CA ALA A 179 5.62 -10.20 -1.57
C ALA A 179 4.84 -11.02 -0.53
N LEU A 180 4.77 -12.35 -0.66
CA LEU A 180 4.10 -13.24 0.29
C LEU A 180 4.76 -13.17 1.68
N VAL A 181 6.08 -13.25 1.74
CA VAL A 181 6.83 -13.17 3.00
C VAL A 181 6.66 -11.80 3.66
N LEU A 182 6.71 -10.72 2.88
CA LEU A 182 6.55 -9.36 3.41
C LEU A 182 5.12 -9.06 3.87
N ALA A 183 4.11 -9.58 3.15
CA ALA A 183 2.71 -9.43 3.52
C ALA A 183 2.30 -10.35 4.68
N HIS A 184 3.11 -11.35 5.02
CA HIS A 184 2.82 -12.28 6.10
C HIS A 184 3.07 -11.61 7.47
N VAL A 185 2.01 -11.06 8.05
CA VAL A 185 2.05 -10.49 9.39
C VAL A 185 1.95 -11.59 10.44
N ASN A 186 3.11 -12.01 10.95
CA ASN A 186 3.15 -12.90 12.12
C ASN A 186 2.78 -12.12 13.38
N ARG A 187 1.68 -12.52 14.02
CA ARG A 187 1.31 -12.00 15.35
C ARG A 187 2.24 -12.63 16.39
N LEU A 188 3.31 -11.92 16.74
CA LEU A 188 4.31 -12.37 17.73
C LEU A 188 3.73 -12.55 19.14
N LYS A 189 2.60 -11.90 19.45
CA LYS A 189 1.89 -12.05 20.72
C LYS A 189 0.53 -12.70 20.49
N LYS A 190 0.22 -13.77 21.22
CA LYS A 190 -1.12 -14.34 21.30
C LYS A 190 -2.07 -13.25 21.83
N LYS A 191 -3.20 -13.03 21.15
CA LYS A 191 -4.23 -12.14 21.68
C LYS A 191 -4.71 -12.72 23.00
N ARG A 192 -4.56 -11.97 24.10
CA ARG A 192 -5.01 -12.41 25.43
C ARG A 192 -6.50 -12.74 25.37
N THR A 193 -6.86 -13.91 25.85
CA THR A 193 -8.26 -14.33 25.92
C THR A 193 -8.99 -13.58 27.04
N GLN A 194 -10.31 -13.45 26.95
CA GLN A 194 -11.11 -12.81 28.01
C GLN A 194 -10.94 -13.50 29.37
N ARG A 195 -10.72 -14.82 29.39
CA ARG A 195 -10.48 -15.60 30.61
C ARG A 195 -9.10 -15.33 31.21
N GLU A 196 -8.06 -15.22 30.38
CA GLU A 196 -6.72 -14.82 30.83
C GLU A 196 -6.75 -13.42 31.47
N GLN A 197 -7.40 -12.44 30.81
CA GLN A 197 -7.58 -11.09 31.35
C GLN A 197 -8.40 -11.08 32.66
N SER A 198 -9.44 -11.90 32.76
CA SER A 198 -10.24 -12.02 34.00
C SER A 198 -9.42 -12.59 35.16
N ARG A 199 -8.62 -13.63 34.91
CA ARG A 199 -7.74 -14.23 35.94
C ARG A 199 -6.66 -13.26 36.42
N GLU A 200 -6.07 -12.49 35.51
CA GLU A 200 -5.08 -11.46 35.83
C GLU A 200 -5.71 -10.35 36.70
N ARG A 201 -6.92 -9.88 36.35
CA ARG A 201 -7.68 -8.93 37.18
C ARG A 201 -7.97 -9.45 38.57
N ILE A 202 -8.44 -10.70 38.70
CA ILE A 202 -8.72 -11.31 40.01
C ILE A 202 -7.44 -11.46 40.85
N ARG A 203 -6.29 -11.69 40.21
CA ARG A 203 -4.99 -11.79 40.89
C ARG A 203 -4.40 -10.41 41.23
N SER A 204 -4.87 -9.34 40.57
CA SER A 204 -4.47 -7.96 40.85
C SER A 204 -5.22 -7.39 42.05
N GLU A 205 -4.78 -6.23 42.53
CA GLU A 205 -5.44 -5.49 43.62
C GLU A 205 -6.83 -4.93 43.23
N HIS A 206 -7.18 -4.98 41.93
CA HIS A 206 -8.42 -4.43 41.40
C HIS A 206 -9.19 -5.50 40.59
N PRO A 207 -10.05 -6.30 41.25
CA PRO A 207 -10.82 -7.36 40.59
C PRO A 207 -11.91 -6.83 39.65
N THR A 208 -12.28 -5.55 39.77
CA THR A 208 -13.24 -4.87 38.91
C THR A 208 -12.55 -4.11 37.78
N PRO A 209 -13.23 -3.89 36.63
CA PRO A 209 -12.74 -2.96 35.62
C PRO A 209 -12.49 -1.57 36.22
N LEU A 210 -11.48 -0.90 35.71
CA LEU A 210 -11.15 0.47 36.08
C LEU A 210 -12.33 1.41 35.75
N PRO A 211 -12.57 2.45 36.57
CA PRO A 211 -13.63 3.40 36.31
C PRO A 211 -13.42 4.09 34.97
N GLY A 212 -14.47 4.15 34.15
CA GLY A 212 -14.42 4.91 32.91
C GLY A 212 -14.26 6.41 33.18
N PRO A 213 -13.65 7.17 32.26
CA PRO A 213 -13.59 8.62 32.38
C PRO A 213 -15.01 9.21 32.48
N GLY A 214 -15.16 10.26 33.29
CA GLY A 214 -16.44 10.91 33.54
C GLY A 214 -17.44 10.14 34.41
N THR A 215 -17.07 9.00 35.01
CA THR A 215 -17.95 8.30 35.96
C THR A 215 -18.24 9.21 37.17
N TYR A 216 -19.53 9.45 37.47
CA TYR A 216 -20.00 10.44 38.47
C TYR A 216 -19.66 11.91 38.19
N ALA A 217 -19.05 12.24 37.04
CA ALA A 217 -18.81 13.61 36.63
C ALA A 217 -20.04 14.20 35.91
N ARG A 218 -20.06 15.53 35.76
CA ARG A 218 -21.14 16.24 35.04
C ARG A 218 -21.07 16.08 33.51
N HIS A 219 -19.94 15.65 32.97
CA HIS A 219 -19.70 15.49 31.54
C HIS A 219 -18.92 14.19 31.29
N ASN A 220 -19.38 13.41 30.30
CA ASN A 220 -18.73 12.18 29.86
C ASN A 220 -17.78 12.51 28.70
N ALA A 221 -16.55 12.90 29.04
CA ALA A 221 -15.49 13.23 28.10
C ALA A 221 -14.20 12.48 28.48
N ILE A 222 -13.35 12.19 27.50
CA ILE A 222 -12.16 11.33 27.67
C ILE A 222 -11.06 11.97 28.54
N ASP A 223 -11.11 13.29 28.69
CA ASP A 223 -10.26 14.15 29.49
C ASP A 223 -10.86 14.45 30.89
N MET A 224 -12.08 14.00 31.16
CA MET A 224 -12.73 14.20 32.46
C MET A 224 -12.46 13.04 33.42
N PRO A 225 -11.92 13.30 34.63
CA PRO A 225 -11.75 12.25 35.64
C PRO A 225 -13.10 11.70 36.13
N ALA A 226 -13.08 10.45 36.58
CA ALA A 226 -14.13 9.92 37.44
C ALA A 226 -14.05 10.55 38.84
N LEU A 227 -15.22 10.76 39.45
CA LEU A 227 -15.34 11.23 40.83
C LEU A 227 -15.67 10.07 41.77
N LEU A 228 -15.04 10.07 42.93
CA LEU A 228 -15.36 9.18 44.04
C LEU A 228 -16.65 9.67 44.74
N PRO A 229 -17.29 8.82 45.58
CA PRO A 229 -18.51 9.20 46.31
C PRO A 229 -18.35 10.42 47.23
N ASP A 230 -17.12 10.77 47.60
CA ASP A 230 -16.76 11.95 48.38
C ASP A 230 -16.53 13.21 47.52
N GLY A 231 -16.64 13.09 46.19
CA GLY A 231 -16.38 14.17 45.23
C GLY A 231 -14.91 14.38 44.89
N SER A 232 -13.99 13.56 45.42
CA SER A 232 -12.57 13.60 45.04
C SER A 232 -12.33 12.91 43.69
N VAL A 233 -11.18 13.16 43.07
CA VAL A 233 -10.84 12.60 41.76
C VAL A 233 -10.23 11.21 41.88
N SER A 234 -10.71 10.28 41.05
CA SER A 234 -10.10 8.96 40.92
C SER A 234 -8.95 8.98 39.91
N GLU A 235 -7.71 8.82 40.41
CA GLU A 235 -6.51 8.72 39.58
C GLU A 235 -6.56 7.56 38.58
N LEU A 236 -7.29 6.49 38.92
CA LEU A 236 -7.49 5.28 38.12
C LEU A 236 -8.32 5.48 36.84
N SER A 237 -8.85 6.67 36.60
CA SER A 237 -9.68 6.99 35.43
C SER A 237 -9.01 7.91 34.40
N LEU A 238 -7.84 8.46 34.73
CA LEU A 238 -7.12 9.44 33.91
C LEU A 238 -6.23 8.80 32.84
N ASN A 239 -6.33 9.27 31.59
CA ASN A 239 -5.41 8.81 30.55
C ASN A 239 -4.01 9.46 30.72
N PRO A 240 -2.95 8.68 31.00
CA PRO A 240 -1.60 9.23 31.26
C PRO A 240 -1.04 10.00 30.08
N VAL A 241 -1.41 9.65 28.85
CA VAL A 241 -0.95 10.33 27.63
C VAL A 241 -1.57 11.73 27.50
N LEU A 242 -2.85 11.87 27.88
CA LEU A 242 -3.54 13.16 27.85
C LEU A 242 -3.04 14.07 28.98
N THR A 243 -2.84 13.51 30.17
CA THR A 243 -2.30 14.25 31.32
C THR A 243 -0.89 14.80 31.06
N ALA A 244 -0.07 14.07 30.28
CA ALA A 244 1.32 14.46 30.00
C ALA A 244 1.50 15.53 28.90
N ARG A 245 0.52 15.75 28.01
CA ARG A 245 0.71 16.55 26.78
C ARG A 245 0.18 17.98 26.81
N ASP A 246 -0.89 18.28 27.55
CA ASP A 246 -1.54 19.61 27.47
C ASP A 246 -2.17 20.06 28.81
N PRO A 247 -1.69 21.14 29.43
CA PRO A 247 -2.27 21.72 30.65
C PRO A 247 -3.71 22.22 30.49
N SER A 248 -4.16 22.54 29.28
CA SER A 248 -5.54 23.02 29.04
C SER A 248 -6.58 21.90 29.12
N LEU A 249 -6.19 20.67 28.77
CA LEU A 249 -6.99 19.46 28.95
C LEU A 249 -7.03 18.99 30.41
N GLN A 250 -6.18 19.56 31.27
CA GLN A 250 -6.23 19.36 32.71
C GLN A 250 -7.27 20.29 33.37
N SER A 251 -8.05 21.07 32.61
CA SER A 251 -9.01 22.05 33.14
C SER A 251 -10.06 21.45 34.10
N GLY A 252 -10.43 20.18 33.89
CA GLY A 252 -11.32 19.42 34.78
C GLY A 252 -10.62 18.68 35.94
N VAL A 253 -9.28 18.66 35.94
CA VAL A 253 -8.45 18.03 36.97
C VAL A 253 -8.06 19.09 38.02
N PRO A 254 -8.27 18.84 39.32
CA PRO A 254 -7.88 19.74 40.41
C PRO A 254 -6.37 20.12 40.37
N GLU A 255 -6.04 21.36 40.74
CA GLU A 255 -4.70 21.97 40.62
C GLU A 255 -3.57 21.16 41.32
N ASP A 256 -3.90 20.47 42.41
CA ASP A 256 -3.04 19.57 43.19
C ASP A 256 -2.58 18.33 42.40
N PHE A 257 -3.33 17.91 41.39
CA PHE A 257 -2.95 16.81 40.49
C PHE A 257 -2.26 17.30 39.20
N ARG A 258 -2.31 18.62 38.92
CA ARG A 258 -1.61 19.23 37.77
C ARG A 258 -0.12 19.37 38.01
N LEU A 259 0.30 19.52 39.27
CA LEU A 259 1.69 19.64 39.67
C LEU A 259 2.15 18.40 40.47
N GLY A 260 2.76 17.45 39.76
CA GLY A 260 3.87 16.69 40.37
C GLY A 260 3.72 15.19 40.58
N SER A 261 2.64 14.54 40.15
CA SER A 261 2.61 13.07 40.09
C SER A 261 2.26 12.61 38.69
N ILE A 262 3.11 11.74 38.12
CA ILE A 262 2.70 10.92 36.98
C ILE A 262 1.61 10.00 37.55
N PRO A 263 0.34 10.07 37.09
CA PRO A 263 -0.70 9.21 37.63
C PRO A 263 -0.26 7.75 37.49
N ALA A 264 -0.50 6.95 38.54
CA ALA A 264 -0.14 5.54 38.53
C ALA A 264 -0.65 4.87 37.25
N PHE A 265 0.19 4.03 36.63
CA PHE A 265 -0.09 3.31 35.38
C PHE A 265 -1.27 2.35 35.56
N GLY A 266 -2.49 2.88 35.55
CA GLY A 266 -3.67 2.09 35.87
C GLY A 266 -4.93 2.59 35.21
N ALA A 267 -4.85 3.56 34.30
CA ALA A 267 -6.03 4.31 33.87
C ALA A 267 -6.11 4.59 32.37
N ALA A 268 -5.04 4.29 31.63
CA ALA A 268 -5.23 3.94 30.23
C ALA A 268 -6.01 2.63 30.28
N SER A 269 -7.26 2.64 29.81
CA SER A 269 -8.17 1.49 29.72
C SER A 269 -7.42 0.15 29.69
N ASP A 270 -7.90 -0.89 30.37
CA ASP A 270 -7.32 -2.26 30.30
C ASP A 270 -6.98 -2.73 28.86
N SER A 271 -7.57 -2.11 27.83
CA SER A 271 -7.25 -2.25 26.41
C SER A 271 -5.96 -1.56 25.90
N ALA A 272 -5.47 -0.50 26.55
CA ALA A 272 -4.24 0.23 26.23
C ALA A 272 -2.99 -0.45 26.82
N GLY A 273 -3.04 -0.91 28.08
CA GLY A 273 -1.96 -1.73 28.65
C GLY A 273 -1.73 -3.05 27.91
N SER A 274 -2.74 -3.56 27.20
CA SER A 274 -2.60 -4.72 26.31
C SER A 274 -1.78 -4.43 25.03
N LYS A 275 -1.48 -3.16 24.72
CA LYS A 275 -0.68 -2.73 23.56
C LYS A 275 0.74 -2.34 23.95
N GLU A 276 0.95 -1.64 25.06
CA GLU A 276 2.28 -1.32 25.60
C GLU A 276 2.75 -2.36 26.62
N ALA A 277 3.17 -3.54 26.16
CA ALA A 277 3.98 -4.44 26.99
C ALA A 277 5.47 -4.20 26.69
N ASP A 278 6.11 -3.51 27.64
CA ASP A 278 7.54 -3.36 28.00
C ASP A 278 8.60 -3.97 27.06
N PRO A 279 9.58 -3.18 26.54
CA PRO A 279 10.70 -3.70 25.74
C PRO A 279 11.86 -4.34 26.55
N LEU A 280 11.89 -4.22 27.89
CA LEU A 280 13.08 -4.57 28.68
C LEU A 280 12.71 -5.26 30.01
N GLY A 281 12.81 -6.58 30.09
CA GLY A 281 12.79 -7.25 31.40
C GLY A 281 12.71 -8.75 31.36
N ALA A 282 13.84 -9.40 31.58
CA ALA A 282 13.99 -10.84 31.73
C ALA A 282 13.80 -11.30 33.19
N GLY A 283 13.00 -12.36 33.40
CA GLY A 283 13.04 -13.38 34.48
C GLY A 283 12.89 -12.96 35.96
N PRO A 284 12.72 -13.90 36.93
CA PRO A 284 12.86 -15.37 36.83
C PRO A 284 11.73 -16.21 37.51
N GLY A 285 11.76 -17.55 37.29
CA GLY A 285 11.23 -18.60 38.19
C GLY A 285 9.71 -18.86 38.11
N GLU A 286 9.25 -20.00 37.60
CA GLU A 286 9.07 -21.26 38.36
C GLU A 286 8.18 -21.11 39.58
N ASP A 287 6.95 -21.62 39.46
CA ASP A 287 6.21 -22.32 40.52
C ASP A 287 5.01 -23.03 39.87
N GLU A 288 5.26 -24.23 39.35
CA GLU A 288 4.24 -25.26 39.24
C GLU A 288 4.03 -25.88 40.62
N PRO A 289 2.79 -26.04 41.11
CA PRO A 289 2.48 -27.10 42.04
C PRO A 289 1.87 -28.26 41.25
N GLY A 290 2.70 -29.25 40.91
CA GLY A 290 2.25 -30.64 40.87
C GLY A 290 2.02 -31.10 42.31
N GLY A 291 1.14 -32.04 42.63
CA GLY A 291 0.29 -32.91 41.85
C GLY A 291 -0.20 -33.99 42.82
N GLU A 292 -1.42 -34.48 42.65
CA GLU A 292 -1.88 -35.76 43.22
C GLU A 292 -3.11 -36.22 42.42
N GLY A 293 -2.89 -37.17 41.49
CA GLY A 293 -3.91 -38.17 41.11
C GLY A 293 -3.65 -39.45 41.93
N PRO A 294 -4.26 -40.63 41.62
CA PRO A 294 -5.08 -41.03 40.44
C PRO A 294 -6.43 -41.66 40.92
N ALA A 295 -7.38 -42.18 40.14
CA ALA A 295 -7.30 -43.06 38.97
C ALA A 295 -8.69 -43.25 38.30
N GLU A 296 -8.66 -43.48 36.99
CA GLU A 296 -9.48 -44.41 36.17
C GLU A 296 -11.02 -44.51 36.31
N HIS A 297 -11.73 -44.18 35.23
CA HIS A 297 -12.46 -45.21 34.46
C HIS A 297 -12.75 -44.78 33.01
N ASP A 298 -12.77 -45.80 32.17
CA ASP A 298 -12.67 -45.88 30.72
C ASP A 298 -13.89 -45.42 29.88
N ALA A 299 -13.55 -45.07 28.63
CA ALA A 299 -14.21 -45.44 27.36
C ALA A 299 -15.52 -44.79 26.84
N ALA A 300 -15.38 -44.39 25.56
CA ALA A 300 -16.29 -44.60 24.42
C ALA A 300 -17.38 -43.58 24.06
N ALA A 301 -17.10 -42.90 22.93
CA ALA A 301 -17.88 -42.90 21.68
C ALA A 301 -19.22 -42.12 21.54
N ALA A 302 -19.23 -41.35 20.44
CA ALA A 302 -20.31 -41.16 19.46
C ALA A 302 -21.37 -40.04 19.64
N ARG A 303 -21.19 -39.03 18.77
CA ARG A 303 -22.14 -38.44 17.80
C ARG A 303 -23.29 -37.50 18.24
N ASP A 304 -23.24 -36.34 17.58
CA ASP A 304 -24.30 -35.52 16.97
C ASP A 304 -25.53 -35.06 17.77
N GLY A 305 -25.84 -33.77 17.63
CA GLY A 305 -27.22 -33.28 17.74
C GLY A 305 -27.39 -31.88 18.30
N ASN A 306 -27.23 -30.89 17.43
CA ASN A 306 -27.95 -29.61 17.32
C ASN A 306 -29.09 -29.31 18.33
N GLY A 307 -29.18 -28.06 18.79
CA GLY A 307 -30.39 -27.57 19.47
C GLY A 307 -30.24 -26.20 20.14
N ASP A 308 -30.56 -25.15 19.39
CA ASP A 308 -30.63 -23.73 19.74
C ASP A 308 -31.50 -23.35 20.97
N ALA A 309 -31.23 -22.15 21.51
CA ALA A 309 -32.18 -21.13 22.03
C ALA A 309 -31.60 -20.43 23.27
N ASN A 310 -31.67 -19.11 23.48
CA ASN A 310 -32.10 -17.96 22.71
C ASN A 310 -31.69 -16.70 23.52
N GLY A 311 -31.61 -15.55 22.87
CA GLY A 311 -31.45 -14.25 23.52
C GLY A 311 -31.17 -13.08 22.57
N GLN A 312 -31.83 -13.05 21.41
CA GLN A 312 -31.97 -11.84 20.59
C GLN A 312 -32.96 -10.86 21.25
N GLU A 313 -32.69 -9.56 21.18
CA GLU A 313 -33.66 -8.52 20.74
C GLU A 313 -33.04 -7.12 20.83
N ALA A 314 -32.93 -6.44 19.67
CA ALA A 314 -33.40 -5.06 19.45
C ALA A 314 -32.86 -4.50 18.11
N GLU A 315 -33.33 -5.02 16.98
CA GLU A 315 -33.45 -4.22 15.77
C GLU A 315 -34.81 -3.51 15.80
N ARG A 316 -34.81 -2.17 15.75
CA ARG A 316 -36.01 -1.37 15.43
C ARG A 316 -35.73 -0.49 14.22
N THR A 317 -36.31 -0.95 13.12
CA THR A 317 -36.93 -0.24 11.99
C THR A 317 -36.88 1.29 12.02
N TRP A 318 -36.14 1.89 11.08
CA TRP A 318 -36.26 3.29 10.68
C TRP A 318 -37.06 3.40 9.38
N THR A 319 -38.35 3.70 9.49
CA THR A 319 -39.11 4.45 8.48
C THR A 319 -40.25 5.20 9.16
N ARG A 320 -40.10 6.52 9.28
CA ARG A 320 -41.17 7.49 8.97
C ARG A 320 -40.52 8.81 8.57
#